data_AF-A0A6C0DW24-F1
#
_entry.id   AF-A0A6C0DW24-F1
#
_cell.length_a   1.000
_cell.length_b   1.000
_cell.length_c   1.000
_cell.angle_alpha   90.00
_cell.angle_beta   90.00
_cell.angle_gamma   90.00
#
_symmetry.space_group_name_H-M   'P 1'
#
loop_
_entity.id
_entity.type
_entity.pdbx_description
1 polymer ?
#
loop_
_entity_poly.entity_id
_entity_poly.type
_entity_poly.pdbx_seq_one_letter_code
_entity_poly.pdbx_strand_id
1 'polypeptide(L)'
;MINSSNINFFDDLKNMNYDSSFKCTYKLFEDDEDGASHICYQTQLLQALNMKKFDDFIIAKNIEAVYFFLKDYNEIIELLVLLKEKYKNTSLAFFIENNIALFQLLFSYDYFDVFHKCLCDYIKSKTQKKDSILEKKYFDNIRYLISID
;
A
#
# COMPACT_ATOMS: atom_id res chain seq x y z
N MET A 1 -36.21 -5.37 8.34
CA MET A 1 -35.48 -6.47 7.68
C MET A 1 -34.39 -5.84 6.84
N ILE A 2 -33.14 -5.90 7.32
CA ILE A 2 -31.99 -5.34 6.60
C ILE A 2 -31.61 -6.36 5.53
N ASN A 3 -31.65 -5.94 4.27
CA ASN A 3 -31.36 -6.80 3.12
C ASN A 3 -29.87 -7.17 3.14
N SER A 4 -29.58 -8.45 3.39
CA SER A 4 -28.24 -9.03 3.55
C SER A 4 -27.44 -9.17 2.23
N SER A 5 -27.74 -8.37 1.20
CA SER A 5 -27.29 -8.61 -0.17
C SER A 5 -26.43 -7.50 -0.77
N ASN A 6 -25.87 -6.61 0.05
CA ASN A 6 -24.79 -5.70 -0.35
C ASN A 6 -23.52 -6.06 0.43
N ILE A 7 -22.97 -7.25 0.19
CA ILE A 7 -21.55 -7.48 0.48
C ILE A 7 -20.82 -6.62 -0.54
N ASN A 8 -20.09 -5.59 -0.11
CA ASN A 8 -19.43 -4.67 -1.02
C ASN A 8 -18.50 -5.47 -1.93
N PHE A 9 -18.47 -5.16 -3.22
CA PHE A 9 -17.50 -5.74 -4.15
C PHE A 9 -16.05 -5.65 -3.61
N PHE A 10 -15.77 -4.64 -2.79
CA PHE A 10 -14.49 -4.40 -2.13
C PHE A 10 -14.28 -5.20 -0.83
N ASP A 11 -15.17 -6.10 -0.42
CA ASP A 11 -14.99 -6.94 0.77
C ASP A 11 -14.27 -8.26 0.46
N ASP A 12 -14.22 -8.67 -0.81
CA ASP A 12 -13.48 -9.88 -1.24
C ASP A 12 -12.04 -9.51 -1.59
N LEU A 13 -11.07 -10.05 -0.84
CA LEU A 13 -9.64 -9.92 -1.08
C LEU A 13 -9.23 -10.26 -2.51
N LYS A 14 -9.96 -11.16 -3.17
CA LYS A 14 -9.70 -11.54 -4.56
C LYS A 14 -9.93 -10.37 -5.53
N ASN A 15 -10.76 -9.40 -5.17
CA ASN A 15 -11.07 -8.23 -6.00
C ASN A 15 -10.04 -7.10 -5.85
N MET A 16 -9.11 -7.20 -4.90
CA MET A 16 -8.02 -6.24 -4.72
C MET A 16 -6.99 -6.29 -5.86
N ASN A 17 -6.95 -7.37 -6.65
CA ASN A 17 -6.02 -7.59 -7.76
C ASN A 17 -4.53 -7.34 -7.38
N TYR A 18 -4.12 -7.80 -6.20
CA TYR A 18 -2.80 -7.56 -5.64
C TYR A 18 -1.98 -8.85 -5.51
N ASP A 19 -0.75 -8.88 -6.04
CA ASP A 19 0.20 -9.99 -5.83
C ASP A 19 0.97 -9.82 -4.52
N SER A 20 0.76 -10.74 -3.59
CA SER A 20 1.43 -10.82 -2.28
C SER A 20 2.44 -11.97 -2.17
N SER A 21 2.81 -12.59 -3.30
CA SER A 21 3.64 -13.80 -3.33
C SER A 21 5.15 -13.55 -3.25
N PHE A 22 5.58 -12.29 -3.27
CA PHE A 22 7.00 -11.90 -3.33
C PHE A 22 7.41 -10.94 -2.20
N LYS A 23 8.68 -10.54 -2.21
CA LYS A 23 9.25 -9.52 -1.34
C LYS A 23 9.98 -8.49 -2.18
N CYS A 24 9.91 -7.24 -1.79
CA CYS A 24 10.68 -6.18 -2.41
C CYS A 24 12.17 -6.34 -2.10
N THR A 25 13.01 -6.09 -3.10
CA THR A 25 14.48 -6.22 -3.00
C THR A 25 15.21 -5.05 -3.63
N TYR A 26 14.48 -4.07 -4.19
CA TYR A 26 15.06 -2.94 -4.91
C TYR A 26 15.97 -2.05 -4.05
N LYS A 27 15.79 -2.02 -2.72
CA LYS A 27 16.69 -1.30 -1.79
C LYS A 27 17.95 -2.08 -1.39
N LEU A 28 18.14 -3.31 -1.88
CA LEU A 28 19.32 -4.14 -1.56
C LEU A 28 20.48 -3.92 -2.54
N PHE A 29 20.33 -3.02 -3.51
CA PHE A 29 21.38 -2.65 -4.45
C PHE A 29 22.31 -1.66 -3.75
N GLU A 30 23.50 -2.13 -3.34
CA GLU A 30 24.50 -1.31 -2.62
C GLU A 30 25.22 -0.32 -3.57
N ASP A 31 25.48 -0.75 -4.81
CA ASP A 31 26.12 0.05 -5.85
C ASP A 31 25.16 0.21 -7.06
N ASP A 32 24.34 1.27 -7.04
CA ASP A 32 23.31 1.54 -8.06
C ASP A 32 23.76 2.55 -9.13
N GLU A 33 24.99 2.40 -9.66
CA GLU A 33 25.51 3.32 -10.68
C GLU A 33 24.66 3.30 -11.97
N ASP A 34 24.06 2.17 -12.31
CA ASP A 34 23.27 1.96 -13.53
C ASP A 34 21.75 2.18 -13.34
N GLY A 35 21.28 2.56 -12.13
CA GLY A 35 19.85 2.73 -11.84
C GLY A 35 19.04 1.43 -11.84
N ALA A 36 19.71 0.29 -11.65
CA ALA A 36 19.10 -1.03 -11.53
C ALA A 36 18.10 -1.12 -10.37
N SER A 37 18.33 -0.39 -9.26
CA SER A 37 17.41 -0.29 -8.14
C SER A 37 16.05 0.27 -8.58
N HIS A 38 16.05 1.32 -9.39
CA HIS A 38 14.84 1.99 -9.84
C HIS A 38 14.05 1.11 -10.82
N ILE A 39 14.74 0.41 -11.72
CA ILE A 39 14.13 -0.57 -12.63
C ILE A 39 13.54 -1.74 -11.83
N CYS A 40 14.24 -2.22 -10.80
CA CYS A 40 13.75 -3.27 -9.91
C CYS A 40 12.50 -2.82 -9.15
N TYR A 41 12.50 -1.59 -8.62
CA TYR A 41 11.33 -0.99 -7.96
C TYR A 41 10.12 -0.94 -8.90
N GLN A 42 10.29 -0.40 -10.12
CA GLN A 42 9.19 -0.33 -11.09
C GLN A 42 8.67 -1.72 -11.45
N THR A 43 9.59 -2.69 -11.64
CA THR A 43 9.22 -4.08 -11.94
C THR A 43 8.42 -4.71 -10.79
N GLN A 44 8.84 -4.49 -9.54
CA GLN A 44 8.19 -5.01 -8.35
C GLN A 44 6.85 -4.31 -8.08
N LEU A 45 6.73 -3.02 -8.38
CA LEU A 45 5.46 -2.29 -8.33
C LEU A 45 4.46 -2.87 -9.34
N LEU A 46 4.90 -3.11 -10.58
CA LEU A 46 4.07 -3.74 -11.61
C LEU A 46 3.67 -5.15 -11.21
N GLN A 47 4.59 -5.94 -10.63
CA GLN A 47 4.28 -7.27 -10.11
C GLN A 47 3.18 -7.21 -9.05
N ALA A 48 3.30 -6.35 -8.04
CA ALA A 48 2.29 -6.18 -6.99
C ALA A 48 0.91 -5.83 -7.56
N LEU A 49 0.84 -5.04 -8.62
CA LEU A 49 -0.42 -4.62 -9.26
C LEU A 49 -0.89 -5.56 -10.38
N ASN A 50 -0.25 -6.73 -10.56
CA ASN A 50 -0.51 -7.67 -11.66
C ASN A 50 -0.45 -7.04 -13.06
N MET A 51 0.48 -6.11 -13.26
CA MET A 51 0.68 -5.37 -14.50
C MET A 51 1.91 -5.86 -15.26
N LYS A 52 1.88 -5.78 -16.59
CA LYS A 52 3.01 -6.13 -17.47
C LYS A 52 3.73 -4.93 -18.06
N LYS A 53 3.09 -3.76 -18.08
CA LYS A 53 3.59 -2.54 -18.70
C LYS A 53 3.40 -1.38 -17.74
N PHE A 54 4.38 -0.50 -17.73
CA PHE A 54 4.33 0.73 -16.96
C PHE A 54 3.38 1.72 -17.65
N ASP A 55 2.33 2.11 -16.93
CA ASP A 55 1.32 3.07 -17.37
C ASP A 55 0.83 3.79 -16.11
N ASP A 56 1.19 5.07 -15.97
CA ASP A 56 0.90 5.87 -14.77
C ASP A 56 -0.59 5.94 -14.44
N PHE A 57 -1.44 6.03 -15.47
CA PHE A 57 -2.88 6.12 -15.27
C PHE A 57 -3.43 4.80 -14.73
N ILE A 58 -2.99 3.67 -15.30
CA ILE A 58 -3.44 2.34 -14.84
C ILE A 58 -2.86 2.00 -13.47
N ILE A 59 -1.61 2.38 -13.18
CA ILE A 59 -1.00 2.24 -11.84
C ILE A 59 -1.83 2.99 -10.81
N ALA A 60 -2.12 4.28 -11.06
CA ALA A 60 -2.93 5.10 -10.17
C ALA A 60 -4.31 4.48 -9.91
N LYS A 61 -4.94 3.90 -10.93
CA LYS A 61 -6.24 3.22 -10.81
C LYS A 61 -6.18 1.91 -10.01
N ASN A 62 -5.13 1.12 -10.19
CA ASN A 62 -4.95 -0.10 -9.39
C ASN A 62 -4.64 0.23 -7.92
N ILE A 63 -3.84 1.26 -7.65
CA ILE A 63 -3.61 1.73 -6.27
C ILE A 63 -4.90 2.28 -5.65
N GLU A 64 -5.73 2.99 -6.42
CA GLU A 64 -7.04 3.45 -5.97
C GLU A 64 -7.96 2.28 -5.57
N ALA A 65 -7.93 1.16 -6.31
CA ALA A 65 -8.67 -0.05 -5.93
C ALA A 65 -8.17 -0.64 -4.60
N VAL A 66 -6.85 -0.68 -4.39
CA VAL A 66 -6.23 -1.09 -3.12
C VAL A 66 -6.66 -0.16 -1.97
N TYR A 67 -6.71 1.15 -2.21
CA TYR A 67 -7.19 2.13 -1.23
C TYR A 67 -8.64 1.87 -0.84
N PHE A 68 -9.55 1.70 -1.81
CA PHE A 68 -10.97 1.47 -1.51
C PHE A 68 -11.22 0.19 -0.69
N PHE A 69 -10.35 -0.80 -0.83
CA PHE A 69 -10.37 -2.02 -0.01
C PHE A 69 -9.99 -1.74 1.46
N LEU A 70 -9.02 -0.85 1.69
CA LEU A 70 -8.43 -0.62 3.01
C LEU A 70 -8.87 0.67 3.71
N LYS A 71 -9.61 1.56 3.04
CA LYS A 71 -9.90 2.93 3.51
C LYS A 71 -10.58 3.01 4.88
N ASP A 72 -11.36 2.00 5.24
CA ASP A 72 -12.13 1.94 6.49
C ASP A 72 -11.34 1.23 7.60
N TYR A 73 -10.10 0.82 7.33
CA TYR A 73 -9.22 0.19 8.31
C TYR A 73 -8.50 1.26 9.14
N ASN A 74 -8.67 1.22 10.47
CA ASN A 74 -8.14 2.23 11.39
C ASN A 74 -6.64 2.50 11.20
N GLU A 75 -5.84 1.45 11.00
CA GLU A 75 -4.39 1.63 10.78
C GLU A 75 -4.11 2.45 9.50
N ILE A 76 -4.90 2.28 8.42
CA ILE A 76 -4.73 3.09 7.21
C ILE A 76 -5.14 4.54 7.45
N ILE A 77 -6.25 4.76 8.16
CA ILE A 77 -6.67 6.12 8.52
C ILE A 77 -5.57 6.84 9.31
N GLU A 78 -4.96 6.16 10.28
CA GLU A 78 -3.83 6.70 11.05
C GLU A 78 -2.60 7.00 10.16
N LEU A 79 -2.25 6.12 9.23
CA LEU A 79 -1.15 6.36 8.29
C LEU A 79 -1.38 7.60 7.43
N LEU A 80 -2.60 7.79 6.93
CA LEU A 80 -2.95 8.95 6.10
C LEU A 80 -2.87 10.25 6.89
N VAL A 81 -3.32 10.25 8.15
CA VAL A 81 -3.14 11.39 9.05
C VAL A 81 -1.66 11.70 9.27
N LEU A 82 -0.82 10.69 9.51
CA LEU A 82 0.62 10.89 9.69
C LEU A 82 1.30 11.45 8.44
N LEU A 83 0.99 10.91 7.25
CA LEU A 83 1.50 11.42 5.99
C LEU A 83 1.05 12.87 5.76
N LYS A 84 -0.23 13.19 6.03
CA LYS A 84 -0.73 14.56 5.94
C LYS A 84 0.06 15.51 6.84
N GLU A 85 0.26 15.13 8.10
CA GLU A 85 1.03 15.93 9.05
C GLU A 85 2.50 16.10 8.66
N LYS A 86 3.12 15.06 8.12
CA LYS A 86 4.52 15.09 7.64
C LYS A 86 4.71 16.07 6.48
N TYR A 87 3.80 16.03 5.49
CA TYR A 87 3.96 16.79 4.26
C TYR A 87 3.27 18.16 4.27
N LYS A 88 2.55 18.54 5.34
CA LYS A 88 1.79 19.81 5.43
C LYS A 88 2.59 21.09 5.19
N ASN A 89 3.88 21.08 5.49
CA ASN A 89 4.75 22.24 5.35
C ASN A 89 5.67 22.15 4.11
N THR A 90 5.45 21.16 3.24
CA THR A 90 6.25 20.95 2.04
C THR A 90 5.56 21.53 0.81
N SER A 91 6.27 21.57 -0.33
CA SER A 91 5.68 21.93 -1.63
C SER A 91 4.52 21.02 -2.05
N LEU A 92 4.37 19.86 -1.40
CA LEU A 92 3.29 18.90 -1.64
C LEU A 92 2.01 19.21 -0.86
N ALA A 93 1.97 20.27 -0.05
CA ALA A 93 0.81 20.63 0.78
C ALA A 93 -0.50 20.81 0.00
N PHE A 94 -0.45 21.08 -1.31
CA PHE A 94 -1.64 21.15 -2.16
C PHE A 94 -2.25 19.76 -2.45
N PHE A 95 -1.42 18.71 -2.49
CA PHE A 95 -1.83 17.35 -2.85
C PHE A 95 -2.32 16.51 -1.65
N ILE A 96 -1.93 16.89 -0.43
CA ILE A 96 -2.22 16.11 0.79
C ILE A 96 -3.67 16.22 1.29
N GLU A 97 -4.50 17.07 0.69
CA GLU A 97 -5.95 17.07 0.98
C GLU A 97 -6.69 15.91 0.29
N ASN A 98 -6.03 15.21 -0.63
CA ASN A 98 -6.56 14.03 -1.29
C ASN A 98 -5.98 12.75 -0.66
N ASN A 99 -6.82 12.03 0.10
CA ASN A 99 -6.44 10.75 0.72
C ASN A 99 -5.94 9.71 -0.29
N ILE A 100 -6.44 9.70 -1.53
CA ILE A 100 -5.97 8.78 -2.57
C ILE A 100 -4.54 9.15 -2.97
N ALA A 101 -4.24 10.44 -3.12
CA ALA A 101 -2.88 10.90 -3.43
C ALA A 101 -1.91 10.62 -2.28
N LEU A 102 -2.34 10.81 -1.03
CA LEU A 102 -1.57 10.41 0.14
C LEU A 102 -1.33 8.90 0.18
N PHE A 103 -2.35 8.10 -0.13
CA PHE A 103 -2.22 6.65 -0.16
C PHE A 103 -1.27 6.19 -1.28
N GLN A 104 -1.25 6.88 -2.42
CA GLN A 104 -0.27 6.63 -3.49
C GLN A 104 1.18 6.83 -3.03
N LEU A 105 1.44 7.70 -2.04
CA LEU A 105 2.78 7.84 -1.47
C LEU A 105 3.27 6.53 -0.84
N LEU A 106 2.39 5.70 -0.27
CA LEU A 106 2.77 4.40 0.30
C LEU A 106 3.34 3.43 -0.75
N PHE A 107 3.10 3.70 -2.03
CA PHE A 107 3.64 2.96 -3.16
C PHE A 107 4.89 3.61 -3.77
N SER A 108 5.39 4.72 -3.22
CA SER A 108 6.62 5.35 -3.68
C SER A 108 7.84 4.50 -3.35
N TYR A 109 8.97 4.80 -4.00
CA TYR A 109 10.25 4.15 -3.75
C TYR A 109 10.61 4.10 -2.26
N ASP A 110 10.33 5.18 -1.53
CA ASP A 110 10.68 5.34 -0.11
C ASP A 110 9.90 4.40 0.81
N TYR A 111 8.64 4.10 0.49
CA TYR A 111 7.73 3.41 1.41
C TYR A 111 7.29 2.02 0.94
N PHE A 112 7.36 1.74 -0.36
CA PHE A 112 6.71 0.58 -0.96
C PHE A 112 7.21 -0.76 -0.43
N ASP A 113 8.50 -0.95 -0.19
CA ASP A 113 9.05 -2.20 0.34
C ASP A 113 8.47 -2.56 1.72
N VAL A 114 8.35 -1.58 2.60
CA VAL A 114 7.79 -1.76 3.95
C VAL A 114 6.27 -1.87 3.88
N PHE A 115 5.60 -1.03 3.10
CA PHE A 115 4.15 -1.07 2.93
C PHE A 115 3.69 -2.40 2.30
N HIS A 116 4.34 -2.85 1.23
CA HIS A 116 4.08 -4.13 0.57
C HIS A 116 4.21 -5.29 1.56
N LYS A 117 5.27 -5.31 2.37
CA LYS A 117 5.45 -6.34 3.41
C LYS A 117 4.28 -6.36 4.41
N CYS A 118 3.86 -5.19 4.89
CA CYS A 118 2.71 -5.07 5.81
C CYS A 118 1.42 -5.58 5.16
N LEU A 119 1.19 -5.21 3.90
CA LEU A 119 0.02 -5.64 3.14
C LEU A 119 0.02 -7.15 2.87
N CYS A 120 1.16 -7.74 2.53
CA CYS A 120 1.31 -9.20 2.39
C CYS A 120 0.95 -9.93 3.69
N ASP A 121 1.41 -9.44 4.84
CA ASP A 121 1.09 -10.02 6.14
C ASP A 121 -0.41 -9.92 6.47
N TYR A 122 -1.03 -8.79 6.11
CA TYR A 122 -2.48 -8.58 6.21
C TYR A 122 -3.27 -9.58 5.35
N ILE A 123 -2.96 -9.67 4.05
CA ILE A 123 -3.63 -10.56 3.09
C ILE A 123 -3.49 -12.02 3.53
N LYS A 124 -2.29 -12.43 3.92
CA LYS A 124 -2.01 -13.79 4.38
C LYS A 124 -2.82 -14.15 5.62
N SER A 125 -2.92 -13.23 6.57
CA SER A 125 -3.67 -13.44 7.81
C SER A 125 -5.17 -13.61 7.54
N LYS A 126 -5.75 -12.71 6.73
CA LYS A 126 -7.17 -12.78 6.37
C LYS A 126 -7.52 -14.01 5.55
N THR A 127 -6.61 -14.47 4.68
CA THR A 127 -6.82 -15.68 3.87
C THR A 127 -6.77 -16.97 4.70
N GLN A 128 -5.92 -17.01 5.74
CA GLN A 128 -5.72 -18.22 6.55
C GLN A 128 -6.76 -18.40 7.68
N LYS A 129 -7.73 -17.47 7.85
CA LYS A 129 -8.72 -17.47 8.94
C LYS A 129 -8.13 -17.82 10.31
N LYS A 130 -6.88 -17.42 10.55
CA LYS A 130 -6.27 -17.52 11.88
C LYS A 130 -6.77 -16.33 12.69
N ASP A 131 -8.04 -16.42 13.09
CA ASP A 131 -8.65 -15.50 14.04
C ASP A 131 -8.06 -15.79 15.42
N SER A 132 -6.83 -15.35 15.66
CA SER A 132 -6.36 -15.15 17.02
C SER A 132 -7.01 -13.86 17.54
N ILE A 133 -7.62 -13.92 18.72
CA ILE A 133 -8.41 -12.88 19.41
C ILE A 133 -7.64 -11.56 19.66
N LEU A 134 -6.36 -11.48 19.30
CA LEU A 134 -5.54 -10.28 19.42
C LEU A 134 -5.70 -9.42 18.15
N GLU A 135 -6.08 -8.15 18.33
CA GLU A 135 -5.98 -7.12 17.29
C GLU A 135 -4.54 -7.05 16.79
N LYS A 136 -4.26 -7.74 15.68
CA LYS A 136 -2.94 -7.73 15.07
C LYS A 136 -2.80 -6.42 14.31
N LYS A 137 -1.81 -5.61 14.72
CA LYS A 137 -1.39 -4.43 13.97
C LYS A 137 -0.49 -4.84 12.82
N TYR A 138 -0.94 -4.62 11.59
CA TYR A 138 -0.19 -5.01 10.38
C TYR A 138 0.73 -3.91 9.88
N PHE A 139 0.41 -2.65 10.16
CA PHE A 139 1.03 -1.49 9.54
C PHE A 139 1.91 -0.68 10.50
N ASP A 140 2.22 -1.19 11.69
CA ASP A 140 3.10 -0.52 12.66
C ASP A 140 4.50 -0.22 12.09
N ASN A 141 5.04 -1.10 11.25
CA ASN A 141 6.37 -0.90 10.66
C ASN A 141 6.40 0.31 9.72
N ILE A 142 5.39 0.45 8.85
CA ILE A 142 5.30 1.59 7.93
C ILE A 142 4.93 2.87 8.70
N ARG A 143 4.10 2.76 9.75
CA ARG A 143 3.80 3.86 10.66
C ARG A 143 5.07 4.39 11.33
N TYR A 144 5.92 3.50 11.83
CA TYR A 144 7.19 3.86 12.44
C TYR A 144 8.12 4.55 11.43
N LEU A 145 8.28 3.97 10.24
CA LEU A 145 9.11 4.54 9.16
C LEU A 145 8.69 5.97 8.82
N ILE A 146 7.40 6.21 8.55
CA ILE A 146 6.87 7.56 8.25
C ILE A 146 7.16 8.55 9.38
N SER A 147 7.22 8.08 10.63
CA SER A 147 7.42 8.94 11.81
C SER A 147 8.88 9.33 12.05
N ILE A 148 9.86 8.61 11.47
CA ILE A 148 11.29 8.86 11.66
C ILE A 148 12.00 9.44 10.42
N ASP A 149 11.43 9.20 9.23
CA ASP A 149 11.86 9.81 7.97
C ASP A 149 11.50 11.30 7.92
#